data_AF-A0A9N9JCU3-F1
#
_entry.id   AF-A0A9N9JCU3-F1
#
_cell.length_a   1.000
_cell.length_b   1.000
_cell.length_c   1.000
_cell.angle_alpha   90.00
_cell.angle_beta   90.00
_cell.angle_gamma   90.00
#
_symmetry.space_group_name_H-M   'P 1'
#
loop_
_entity.id
_entity.type
_entity.pdbx_description
1 polymer ?
#
loop_
_entity_poly.entity_id
_entity_poly.type
_entity_poly.pdbx_seq_one_letter_code
_entity_poly.pdbx_strand_id
1 'polypeptide(L)'
;AVRGRSPRVMVMGALGRCGKGAVEFAQRAGIQDENIIKWDIEETKKGGPFKEILECDIFVNCIYLNHKIQPFLTKEMLDQGRQLSVLVDVSCDTTNPNNPIPVYDVNTTFDKPTAHVET
;
A
#
# COMPACT_ATOMS: atom_id res chain seq x y z
N ALA A 1 12.75 7.63 6.15
CA ALA A 1 13.62 6.45 6.33
C ALA A 1 13.88 6.25 7.81
N VAL A 2 13.41 5.15 8.40
CA VAL A 2 13.70 4.82 9.79
C VAL A 2 15.18 4.48 9.88
N ARG A 3 15.96 5.33 10.55
CA ARG A 3 17.41 5.10 10.75
C ARG A 3 17.57 3.95 11.76
N GLY A 4 18.16 2.83 11.33
CA GLY A 4 18.65 1.77 12.22
C GLY A 4 17.87 0.44 12.25
N ARG A 5 16.76 0.29 11.51
CA ARG A 5 16.10 -1.02 11.30
C ARG A 5 15.64 -1.21 9.86
N SER A 6 15.56 -2.47 9.42
CA SER A 6 14.96 -2.80 8.12
C SER A 6 13.48 -2.39 8.08
N PRO A 7 12.99 -1.82 6.97
CA PRO A 7 11.59 -1.45 6.84
C PRO A 7 10.70 -2.69 6.72
N ARG A 8 9.49 -2.61 7.28
CA ARG A 8 8.40 -3.56 7.06
C ARG A 8 7.64 -3.13 5.80
N VAL A 9 7.58 -4.03 4.83
CA VAL A 9 6.92 -3.79 3.54
C VAL A 9 5.67 -4.64 3.46
N MET A 10 4.52 -4.00 3.33
CA MET A 10 3.25 -4.69 3.09
C MET A 10 2.95 -4.69 1.60
N VAL A 11 2.71 -5.87 1.04
CA VAL A 11 2.26 -6.06 -0.34
C VAL A 11 0.86 -6.68 -0.30
N MET A 12 -0.14 -5.95 -0.77
CA MET A 12 -1.51 -6.43 -0.88
C MET A 12 -1.81 -6.84 -2.33
N GLY A 13 -2.35 -8.04 -2.54
CA GLY A 13 -2.41 -8.70 -3.84
C GLY A 13 -1.13 -9.48 -4.16
N ALA A 14 -0.49 -10.05 -3.12
CA ALA A 14 0.83 -10.67 -3.18
C ALA A 14 0.91 -11.92 -4.08
N LEU A 15 -0.20 -12.62 -4.34
CA LEU A 15 -0.23 -13.82 -5.18
C LEU A 15 -0.33 -13.50 -6.68
N GLY A 16 -0.75 -12.27 -7.02
CA GLY A 16 -0.82 -11.77 -8.39
C GLY A 16 0.56 -11.52 -9.02
N ARG A 17 0.59 -11.27 -10.34
CA ARG A 17 1.85 -10.95 -11.05
C ARG A 17 2.55 -9.71 -10.49
N CYS A 18 1.77 -8.65 -10.24
CA CYS A 18 2.27 -7.40 -9.68
C CYS A 18 2.81 -7.59 -8.26
N GLY A 19 2.04 -8.25 -7.39
CA GLY A 19 2.45 -8.53 -6.01
C GLY A 19 3.70 -9.39 -5.93
N LYS A 20 3.82 -10.45 -6.75
CA LYS A 20 5.03 -11.27 -6.85
C LYS A 20 6.25 -10.43 -7.24
N GLY A 21 6.12 -9.54 -8.22
CA GLY A 21 7.18 -8.62 -8.61
C GLY A 21 7.58 -7.65 -7.49
N ALA A 22 6.61 -7.12 -6.74
CA ALA A 22 6.87 -6.24 -5.60
C ALA A 22 7.59 -6.98 -4.45
N VAL A 23 7.19 -8.22 -4.15
CA VAL A 23 7.86 -9.08 -3.17
C VAL A 23 9.29 -9.38 -3.59
N GLU A 24 9.50 -9.80 -4.85
CA GLU A 24 10.83 -10.10 -5.41
C GLU A 24 11.74 -8.85 -5.39
N PHE A 25 11.18 -7.69 -5.73
CA PHE A 25 11.90 -6.41 -5.65
C PHE A 25 12.36 -6.12 -4.21
N ALA A 26 11.48 -6.25 -3.21
CA ALA A 26 11.82 -6.02 -1.82
C ALA A 26 12.92 -6.99 -1.34
N GLN A 27 12.81 -8.28 -1.68
CA GLN A 27 13.82 -9.29 -1.36
C GLN A 27 15.18 -8.94 -1.98
N ARG A 28 15.21 -8.57 -3.27
CA ARG A 28 16.44 -8.16 -3.98
C ARG A 28 17.04 -6.85 -3.45
N ALA A 29 16.20 -5.96 -2.91
CA ALA A 29 16.64 -4.76 -2.23
C ALA A 29 17.22 -5.03 -0.81
N GLY A 30 17.25 -6.29 -0.37
CA GLY A 30 17.81 -6.70 0.91
C GLY A 30 16.80 -6.70 2.07
N ILE A 31 15.51 -6.58 1.79
CA ILE A 31 14.47 -6.73 2.81
C ILE A 31 14.28 -8.22 3.10
N GLN A 32 14.49 -8.59 4.37
CA GLN A 32 14.30 -9.95 4.84
C GLN A 32 12.82 -10.36 4.71
N ASP A 33 12.56 -11.63 4.37
CA ASP A 33 11.21 -12.10 4.06
C ASP A 33 10.24 -11.93 5.23
N GLU A 34 10.74 -12.01 6.47
CA GLU A 34 9.96 -11.81 7.70
C GLU A 34 9.46 -10.37 7.84
N ASN A 35 10.10 -9.41 7.16
CA ASN A 35 9.66 -8.01 7.10
C ASN A 35 8.72 -7.75 5.91
N ILE A 36 8.41 -8.75 5.08
CA ILE A 36 7.51 -8.62 3.93
C ILE A 36 6.16 -9.24 4.28
N ILE A 37 5.17 -8.39 4.55
CA ILE A 37 3.79 -8.80 4.85
C ILE A 37 3.09 -9.04 3.51
N LYS A 38 2.70 -10.28 3.23
CA LYS A 38 2.10 -10.70 1.97
C LYS A 38 0.61 -10.96 2.18
N TRP A 39 -0.23 -10.02 1.78
CA TRP A 39 -1.69 -10.14 1.89
C TRP A 39 -2.34 -10.39 0.54
N ASP A 40 -3.42 -11.14 0.55
CA ASP A 40 -4.26 -11.41 -0.60
C ASP A 40 -5.75 -11.50 -0.19
N ILE A 41 -6.56 -12.24 -0.94
CA ILE A 41 -8.01 -12.33 -0.74
C ILE A 41 -8.39 -12.83 0.67
N GLU A 42 -7.61 -13.75 1.26
CA GLU A 42 -7.93 -14.35 2.56
C GLU A 42 -7.86 -13.34 3.71
N GLU A 43 -6.92 -12.41 3.66
CA GLU A 43 -6.75 -11.36 4.65
C GLU A 43 -7.69 -10.19 4.39
N THR A 44 -7.96 -9.88 3.11
CA THR A 44 -8.80 -8.74 2.72
C THR A 44 -10.30 -9.01 2.78
N LYS A 45 -10.74 -10.28 2.78
CA LYS A 45 -12.18 -10.66 2.82
C LYS A 45 -12.96 -10.13 4.02
N LYS A 46 -12.28 -9.80 5.12
CA LYS A 46 -12.90 -9.22 6.32
C LYS A 46 -13.46 -7.80 6.08
N GLY A 47 -13.03 -7.16 4.99
CA GLY A 47 -13.37 -5.77 4.66
C GLY A 47 -12.48 -4.78 5.42
N GLY A 48 -12.12 -3.68 4.75
CA GLY A 48 -11.36 -2.59 5.36
C GLY A 48 -12.25 -1.69 6.25
N PRO A 49 -11.65 -0.67 6.89
CA PRO A 49 -10.24 -0.29 6.83
C PRO A 49 -9.29 -1.23 7.58
N PHE A 50 -8.03 -1.32 7.14
CA PHE A 50 -7.01 -2.19 7.72
C PHE A 50 -5.95 -1.41 8.50
N LYS A 51 -6.02 -1.47 9.84
CA LYS A 51 -5.04 -0.80 10.71
C LYS A 51 -3.62 -1.31 10.51
N GLU A 52 -3.49 -2.56 10.06
CA GLU A 52 -2.21 -3.20 9.74
C GLU A 52 -1.40 -2.42 8.69
N ILE A 53 -2.08 -1.66 7.81
CA ILE A 53 -1.43 -0.76 6.85
C ILE A 53 -0.65 0.35 7.57
N LEU A 54 -1.14 0.87 8.71
CA LEU A 54 -0.46 1.91 9.48
C LEU A 54 0.77 1.39 10.23
N GLU A 55 0.87 0.07 10.44
CA GLU A 55 1.93 -0.59 11.20
C GLU A 55 3.15 -0.99 10.35
N CYS A 56 3.03 -0.92 9.02
CA CYS A 56 4.15 -1.10 8.10
C CYS A 56 4.85 0.23 7.79
N ASP A 57 6.07 0.20 7.25
CA ASP A 57 6.77 1.41 6.83
C ASP A 57 6.41 1.80 5.39
N ILE A 58 6.20 0.80 4.54
CA ILE A 58 5.89 0.90 3.11
C ILE A 58 4.70 0.01 2.80
N PHE A 59 3.65 0.57 2.21
CA PHE A 59 2.50 -0.17 1.71
C PHE A 59 2.46 -0.15 0.18
N VAL A 60 2.38 -1.32 -0.44
CA VAL A 60 2.28 -1.52 -1.89
C VAL A 60 0.94 -2.18 -2.22
N ASN A 61 0.03 -1.44 -2.85
CA ASN A 61 -1.22 -1.99 -3.35
C ASN A 61 -1.05 -2.54 -4.77
N CYS A 62 -1.38 -3.81 -4.94
CA CYS A 62 -1.40 -4.52 -6.22
C CYS A 62 -2.80 -5.07 -6.57
N ILE A 63 -3.85 -4.63 -5.86
CA ILE A 63 -5.22 -5.03 -6.13
C ILE A 63 -5.93 -3.92 -6.91
N TYR A 64 -6.39 -4.27 -8.11
CA TYR A 64 -7.30 -3.45 -8.92
C TYR A 64 -8.74 -3.90 -8.68
N LEU A 65 -9.62 -2.96 -8.33
CA LEU A 65 -11.04 -3.22 -8.07
C LEU A 65 -11.92 -2.42 -9.03
N ASN A 66 -12.95 -3.10 -9.55
CA ASN A 66 -13.92 -2.53 -10.48
C ASN A 66 -15.32 -2.35 -9.86
N HIS A 67 -15.49 -2.66 -8.58
CA HIS A 67 -16.73 -2.50 -7.83
C HIS A 67 -16.46 -1.84 -6.48
N LYS A 68 -17.48 -1.21 -5.92
CA LYS A 68 -17.38 -0.49 -4.65
C LYS A 68 -17.17 -1.48 -3.50
N ILE A 69 -16.11 -1.25 -2.73
CA ILE A 69 -15.84 -1.95 -1.47
C ILE A 69 -15.61 -0.93 -0.34
N GLN A 70 -15.49 -1.40 0.90
CA GLN A 70 -14.96 -0.57 1.98
C GLN A 70 -13.50 -0.20 1.70
N PRO A 71 -13.09 1.07 1.89
CA PRO A 71 -11.71 1.48 1.68
C PRO A 71 -10.74 0.65 2.52
N PHE A 72 -9.57 0.36 1.95
CA PHE A 72 -8.46 -0.29 2.67
C PHE A 72 -7.79 0.68 3.64
N LEU A 73 -7.66 1.94 3.22
CA LEU A 73 -7.02 3.02 3.96
C LEU A 73 -7.82 4.31 3.74
N THR A 74 -8.07 5.07 4.80
CA THR A 74 -8.76 6.38 4.71
C THR A 74 -7.85 7.52 5.18
N LYS A 75 -8.21 8.77 4.90
CA LYS A 75 -7.43 9.93 5.37
C LYS A 75 -7.42 10.03 6.89
N GLU A 76 -8.55 9.75 7.55
CA GLU A 76 -8.69 9.79 9.00
C GLU A 76 -7.81 8.75 9.71
N MET A 77 -7.41 7.69 9.02
CA MET A 77 -6.41 6.74 9.53
C MET A 77 -5.01 7.32 9.51
N LEU A 78 -4.69 8.16 8.52
CA LEU A 78 -3.36 8.74 8.36
C LEU A 78 -3.07 9.83 9.40
N ASP A 79 -4.11 10.43 9.98
CA ASP A 79 -4.04 11.40 11.08
C ASP A 79 -3.79 10.72 12.44
N GLN A 80 -3.84 9.39 12.49
CA GLN A 80 -3.52 8.61 13.68
C GLN A 80 -2.00 8.39 13.76
N GLY A 81 -1.52 7.98 14.93
CA GLY A 81 -0.13 7.55 15.08
C GLY A 81 0.19 6.38 14.14
N ARG A 82 1.08 6.61 13.16
CA ARG A 82 1.43 5.63 12.11
C ARG A 82 2.93 5.47 11.94
N GLN A 83 3.34 4.27 11.53
CA GLN A 83 4.68 4.00 11.00
C GLN A 83 4.73 4.16 9.49
N LEU A 84 3.58 4.00 8.82
CA LEU A 84 3.45 4.14 7.38
C LEU A 84 4.03 5.47 6.92
N SER A 85 4.98 5.42 6.00
CA SER A 85 5.66 6.60 5.46
C SER A 85 5.60 6.67 3.94
N VAL A 86 5.38 5.54 3.27
CA VAL A 86 5.30 5.45 1.81
C VAL A 86 4.11 4.56 1.41
N LEU A 87 3.24 5.11 0.56
CA LEU A 87 2.20 4.38 -0.15
C LEU A 87 2.61 4.29 -1.63
N VAL A 88 2.57 3.07 -2.18
CA VAL A 88 2.73 2.79 -3.61
C VAL A 88 1.46 2.12 -4.09
N ASP A 89 0.63 2.83 -4.84
CA ASP A 89 -0.55 2.25 -5.47
C ASP A 89 -0.25 1.90 -6.93
N VAL A 90 0.06 0.63 -7.19
CA VAL A 90 0.33 0.16 -8.56
C VAL A 90 -0.96 0.07 -9.38
N SER A 91 -2.10 -0.05 -8.70
CA SER A 91 -3.42 -0.12 -9.32
C SER A 91 -4.10 1.25 -9.39
N CYS A 92 -3.31 2.32 -9.23
CA CYS A 92 -3.78 3.71 -9.20
C CYS A 92 -4.65 4.03 -10.41
N ASP A 93 -5.86 4.49 -10.12
CA ASP A 93 -6.78 5.08 -11.09
C ASP A 93 -7.57 6.18 -10.38
N THR A 94 -7.11 7.44 -10.53
CA THR A 94 -7.81 8.61 -9.96
C THR A 94 -9.16 8.88 -10.61
N THR A 95 -9.49 8.25 -11.74
CA THR A 95 -10.80 8.37 -12.38
C THR A 95 -11.82 7.36 -11.84
N ASN A 96 -11.36 6.36 -11.09
CA ASN A 96 -12.20 5.33 -10.51
C ASN A 96 -12.91 5.86 -9.24
N PRO A 97 -14.26 6.02 -9.25
CA PRO A 97 -15.00 6.47 -8.06
C PRO A 97 -14.97 5.43 -6.92
N ASN A 98 -14.50 4.22 -7.19
CA ASN A 98 -14.41 3.11 -6.26
C ASN A 98 -12.96 2.80 -5.86
N ASN A 99 -12.05 3.77 -5.95
CA ASN A 99 -10.68 3.61 -5.49
C ASN A 99 -10.66 3.14 -4.02
N PRO A 100 -10.07 1.98 -3.70
CA PRO A 100 -10.04 1.48 -2.33
C PRO A 100 -9.09 2.26 -1.41
N ILE A 101 -8.31 3.21 -1.94
CA ILE A 101 -7.35 4.03 -1.21
C ILE A 101 -7.63 5.52 -1.49
N PRO A 102 -8.78 6.08 -1.02
CA PRO A 102 -9.19 7.45 -1.28
C PRO A 102 -8.42 8.48 -0.44
N VAL A 103 -7.08 8.48 -0.52
CA VAL A 103 -6.19 9.39 0.22
C VAL A 103 -5.43 10.36 -0.69
N TYR A 104 -5.47 10.15 -2.00
CA TYR A 104 -4.80 10.99 -3.00
C TYR A 104 -5.75 11.29 -4.17
N ASP A 105 -5.47 12.36 -4.90
CA ASP A 105 -6.23 12.83 -6.08
C ASP A 105 -5.33 13.14 -7.29
N VAL A 106 -4.01 12.95 -7.16
CA VAL A 106 -3.01 13.22 -8.20
C VAL A 106 -2.38 11.92 -8.71
N ASN A 107 -2.31 11.78 -10.03
CA ASN A 107 -1.44 10.79 -10.68
C ASN A 107 -0.02 11.36 -10.77
N THR A 108 0.94 10.69 -10.15
CA THR A 108 2.36 11.05 -10.25
C THR A 108 2.94 10.66 -11.62
N THR A 109 4.08 11.23 -11.97
CA THR A 109 4.80 10.95 -13.23
C THR A 109 6.24 10.57 -12.95
N PHE A 110 6.98 10.10 -13.96
CA PHE A 110 8.41 9.83 -13.73
C PHE A 110 9.21 11.08 -13.36
N ASP A 111 8.87 12.25 -13.89
CA ASP A 111 9.52 13.52 -13.53
C ASP A 111 9.13 14.00 -12.11
N LYS A 112 7.93 13.63 -11.64
CA LYS A 112 7.40 13.96 -10.31
C LYS A 112 6.79 12.70 -9.68
N PRO A 113 7.62 11.77 -9.17
CA PRO A 113 7.19 10.40 -8.84
C PRO A 113 6.44 10.29 -7.51
N THR A 114 6.42 11.35 -6.70
CA THR A 114 5.74 11.38 -5.40
C THR A 114 4.84 12.60 -5.28
N ALA A 115 3.73 12.41 -4.56
CA ALA A 115 2.85 13.48 -4.12
C ALA A 115 2.73 13.40 -2.60
N HIS A 116 2.63 14.57 -1.95
CA HIS A 116 2.34 14.61 -0.52
C HIS A 116 0.86 14.31 -0.30
N VAL A 117 0.56 13.42 0.64
CA VAL A 117 -0.82 13.19 1.08
C VAL A 117 -1.11 14.17 2.20
N GLU A 118 -2.07 15.06 2.00
CA GLU A 118 -2.54 15.97 3.05
C GLU A 118 -3.24 15.19 4.16
N THR A 119 -2.73 15.35 5.38
CA THR A 119 -3.15 14.70 6.63
C THR A 119 -3.08 15.75 7.73
#